data_AF-A0A7Z9QNJ7-F1
#
_entry.id   AF-A0A7Z9QNJ7-F1
#
_cell.length_a   1.000
_cell.length_b   1.000
_cell.length_c   1.000
_cell.angle_alpha   90.00
_cell.angle_beta   90.00
_cell.angle_gamma   90.00
#
_symmetry.space_group_name_H-M   'P 1'
#
loop_
_entity.id
_entity.type
_entity.pdbx_description
1 polymer ?
#
loop_
_entity_poly.entity_id
_entity_poly.type
_entity_poly.pdbx_seq_one_letter_code
_entity_poly.pdbx_strand_id
1 'polypeptide(L)'
;MFISQAYNIDVSMTGYLLVVLTATLASIGTAGVPGVGLITLAMVLTQVGLPVEGIALIIGVDRLLDMLRTAVNVTGDATVSTVVARSENQFNEAVFNGEMDAQIG
;
A
#
# COMPACT_ATOMS: atom_id res chain seq x y z
N MET A 1 13.41 6.97 3.32
CA MET A 1 14.34 6.08 4.07
C MET A 1 15.38 5.44 3.15
N PHE A 2 15.03 4.53 2.25
CA PHE A 2 16.04 3.89 1.37
C PHE A 2 16.86 4.92 0.56
N ILE A 3 16.19 5.83 -0.16
CA ILE A 3 16.87 6.84 -1.00
C ILE A 3 17.67 7.83 -0.16
N SER A 4 17.17 8.28 1.00
CA SER A 4 17.92 9.18 1.89
C SER A 4 19.22 8.55 2.40
N GLN A 5 19.18 7.27 2.75
CA GLN A 5 20.37 6.52 3.17
C GLN A 5 21.34 6.30 2.00
N ALA A 6 20.82 5.98 0.81
CA ALA A 6 21.64 5.76 -0.39
C ALA A 6 22.40 7.03 -0.84
N TYR A 7 21.79 8.20 -0.70
CA TYR A 7 22.41 9.50 -1.03
C TYR A 7 23.13 10.15 0.15
N ASN A 8 23.11 9.53 1.33
CA ASN A 8 23.66 10.09 2.57
C ASN A 8 23.12 11.50 2.88
N ILE A 9 21.83 11.71 2.64
CA ILE A 9 21.10 12.96 2.91
C ILE A 9 20.24 12.73 4.15
N ASP A 10 20.49 13.52 5.19
CA ASP A 10 19.70 13.47 6.41
C ASP A 10 18.33 14.11 6.21
N VAL A 11 17.28 13.31 6.44
CA VAL A 11 15.91 13.78 6.52
C VAL A 11 15.61 14.08 7.98
N SER A 12 15.17 15.31 8.27
CA SER A 12 14.81 15.72 9.63
C SER A 12 13.59 14.95 10.15
N MET A 13 13.39 14.92 11.47
CA MET A 13 12.20 14.30 12.09
C MET A 13 10.90 14.90 11.52
N THR A 14 10.87 16.21 11.32
CA THR A 14 9.74 16.91 10.68
C THR A 14 9.51 16.43 9.24
N GLY A 15 10.59 16.18 8.49
CA GLY A 15 10.51 15.60 7.14
C GLY A 15 9.85 14.21 7.15
N TYR A 16 10.22 13.33 8.09
CA TYR A 16 9.58 12.02 8.22
C TYR A 16 8.09 12.11 8.57
N LEU A 17 7.72 13.01 9.49
CA LEU A 17 6.31 13.23 9.82
C LEU A 17 5.51 13.72 8.61
N LEU A 18 6.07 14.65 7.84
CA LEU A 18 5.44 15.15 6.62
C LEU A 18 5.27 14.03 5.58
N VAL A 19 6.26 13.16 5.40
CA VAL A 19 6.19 12.00 4.50
C VAL A 19 5.05 11.06 4.92
N VAL A 20 4.96 10.70 6.20
CA VAL A 20 3.92 9.80 6.70
C VAL A 20 2.53 10.40 6.49
N LEU A 21 2.36 11.68 6.84
CA LEU A 21 1.08 12.38 6.71
C LEU A 21 0.66 12.51 5.26
N THR A 22 1.55 12.97 4.38
CA THR A 22 1.27 13.14 2.94
C THR A 22 1.03 11.80 2.25
N ALA A 23 1.80 10.76 2.57
CA ALA A 23 1.59 9.41 2.03
C ALA A 23 0.23 8.84 2.46
N THR A 24 -0.17 9.05 3.72
CA THR A 24 -1.48 8.62 4.23
C THR A 24 -2.62 9.34 3.51
N LEU A 25 -2.52 10.67 3.36
CA LEU A 25 -3.51 11.45 2.62
C LEU A 25 -3.57 11.07 1.14
N ALA A 26 -2.42 10.85 0.50
CA ALA A 26 -2.34 10.41 -0.90
C ALA A 26 -2.95 9.01 -1.10
N SER A 27 -2.85 8.13 -0.11
CA SER A 27 -3.45 6.79 -0.14
C SER A 27 -4.97 6.81 -0.20
N ILE A 28 -5.63 7.86 0.30
CA ILE A 28 -7.09 8.00 0.24
C ILE A 28 -7.55 8.35 -1.19
N GLY A 29 -6.75 9.14 -1.92
CA GLY A 29 -7.11 9.69 -3.22
C GLY A 29 -6.72 8.85 -4.43
N THR A 30 -5.99 7.75 -4.25
CA THR A 30 -5.45 6.94 -5.35
C THR A 30 -6.28 5.67 -5.54
N ALA A 31 -7.31 5.74 -6.39
CA ALA A 31 -7.99 4.55 -6.91
C ALA A 31 -6.96 3.65 -7.63
N GLY A 32 -7.13 2.32 -7.55
CA GLY A 32 -6.15 1.28 -7.93
C GLY A 32 -5.72 1.25 -9.40
N VAL A 33 -5.04 2.31 -9.85
CA VAL A 33 -4.47 2.45 -11.19
C VAL A 33 -3.00 1.97 -11.15
N PRO A 34 -2.59 1.06 -12.05
CA PRO A 34 -1.21 0.60 -12.13
C PRO A 34 -0.23 1.75 -12.36
N GLY A 35 0.90 1.75 -11.64
CA GLY A 35 1.99 2.72 -11.84
C GLY A 35 1.88 4.05 -11.08
N VAL A 36 0.82 4.27 -10.29
CA VAL A 36 0.69 5.45 -9.42
C VAL A 36 1.78 5.51 -8.35
N GLY A 37 2.32 4.35 -7.94
CA GLY A 37 3.35 4.26 -6.90
C GLY A 37 4.60 5.10 -7.17
N LEU A 38 5.09 5.11 -8.42
CA LEU A 38 6.27 5.90 -8.80
C LEU A 38 5.99 7.41 -8.80
N ILE A 39 4.77 7.81 -9.20
CA ILE A 39 4.35 9.23 -9.23
C ILE A 39 4.27 9.77 -7.80
N THR A 40 3.62 9.02 -6.90
CA THR A 40 3.53 9.40 -5.49
C THR A 40 4.92 9.43 -4.84
N LEU A 41 5.80 8.48 -5.17
CA LEU A 41 7.17 8.48 -4.69
C LEU A 41 7.94 9.73 -5.16
N ALA A 42 7.83 10.13 -6.42
CA ALA A 42 8.48 11.33 -6.94
C ALA A 42 8.03 12.61 -6.21
N MET A 43 6.72 12.72 -5.94
CA MET A 43 6.18 13.82 -5.11
C MET A 43 6.76 13.82 -3.70
N VAL A 44 6.83 12.66 -3.05
CA VAL A 44 7.34 12.56 -1.68
C VAL A 44 8.83 12.92 -1.61
N LEU A 45 9.64 12.50 -2.58
CA LEU A 45 11.08 12.83 -2.61
C LEU A 45 11.33 14.33 -2.74
N THR A 46 10.61 14.99 -3.65
CA THR A 46 10.74 16.45 -3.84
C THR A 46 10.32 17.23 -2.60
N GLN A 47 9.30 16.75 -1.86
CA GLN A 47 8.84 17.39 -0.61
C GLN A 47 9.88 17.36 0.52
N VAL A 48 10.71 16.32 0.60
CA VAL A 48 11.79 16.22 1.62
C VAL A 48 13.17 16.63 1.09
N GLY A 49 13.24 17.20 -0.12
CA GLY A 49 14.50 17.67 -0.71
C GLY A 49 15.42 16.56 -1.19
N LEU A 50 14.88 15.36 -1.49
CA LEU A 50 15.64 14.26 -2.06
C LEU A 50 15.61 14.28 -3.59
N PRO A 51 16.71 13.87 -4.25
CA PRO A 51 16.77 13.81 -5.71
C PRO A 51 15.79 12.77 -6.27
N VAL A 52 15.02 13.16 -7.28
CA VAL A 52 14.01 12.31 -7.92
C VAL A 52 14.68 11.20 -8.73
N GLU A 53 15.91 11.44 -9.18
CA GLU A 53 16.79 10.48 -9.83
C GLU A 53 17.03 9.23 -8.98
N GLY A 54 16.87 9.32 -7.65
CA GLY A 54 16.95 8.17 -6.75
C GLY A 54 15.92 7.08 -7.05
N ILE A 55 14.84 7.38 -7.78
CA ILE A 55 13.88 6.38 -8.26
C ILE A 55 14.56 5.36 -9.19
N ALA A 56 15.59 5.76 -9.95
CA ALA A 56 16.33 4.87 -10.84
C ALA A 56 16.98 3.69 -10.09
N LEU A 57 17.26 3.84 -8.78
CA LEU A 57 17.82 2.78 -7.94
C LEU A 57 16.83 1.65 -7.67
N ILE A 58 15.52 1.92 -7.75
CA ILE A 58 14.47 0.97 -7.40
C ILE A 58 13.53 0.65 -8.57
N ILE A 59 13.66 1.34 -9.70
CA ILE A 59 12.78 1.16 -10.87
C ILE A 59 12.79 -0.29 -11.38
N GLY A 60 13.91 -1.00 -11.23
CA GLY A 60 14.04 -2.41 -11.61
C GLY A 60 13.18 -3.36 -10.76
N VAL A 61 12.87 -3.00 -9.52
CA VAL A 61 12.02 -3.78 -8.62
C VAL A 61 10.59 -3.24 -8.51
N ASP A 62 10.31 -2.09 -9.12
CA ASP A 62 9.00 -1.41 -9.02
C ASP A 62 7.85 -2.32 -9.40
N ARG A 63 7.98 -3.11 -10.48
CA ARG A 63 6.93 -4.05 -10.91
C ARG A 63 6.61 -5.12 -9.86
N LEU A 64 7.63 -5.63 -9.18
CA LEU A 64 7.44 -6.60 -8.11
C LEU A 64 6.76 -5.93 -6.90
N LEU A 65 7.24 -4.74 -6.52
CA LEU A 65 6.68 -3.97 -5.41
C LEU A 65 5.23 -3.55 -5.67
N ASP A 66 4.87 -3.24 -6.91
CA ASP A 66 3.50 -2.88 -7.30
C ASP A 66 2.54 -4.08 -7.21
N MET A 67 2.99 -5.28 -7.62
CA MET A 67 2.22 -6.51 -7.43
C MET A 67 2.02 -6.83 -5.95
N LEU A 68 3.07 -6.71 -5.14
CA LEU A 68 2.98 -6.93 -3.68
C LEU A 68 2.02 -5.93 -3.03
N ARG A 69 2.05 -4.67 -3.44
CA ARG A 69 1.12 -3.64 -2.95
C ARG A 69 -0.33 -4.00 -3.26
N THR A 70 -0.60 -4.42 -4.49
CA THR A 70 -1.94 -4.87 -4.89
C THR A 70 -2.39 -6.07 -4.07
N ALA A 71 -1.52 -7.08 -3.87
CA ALA A 71 -1.84 -8.27 -3.09
C ALA A 71 -2.17 -7.95 -1.62
N VAL A 72 -1.36 -7.10 -0.98
CA VAL A 72 -1.57 -6.67 0.40
C VAL A 72 -2.86 -5.85 0.53
N ASN A 73 -3.14 -4.95 -0.41
CA ASN A 73 -4.36 -4.14 -0.39
C ASN A 73 -5.62 -5.02 -0.50
N VAL A 74 -5.67 -5.94 -1.47
CA VAL A 74 -6.80 -6.86 -1.64
C VAL A 74 -6.98 -7.76 -0.41
N THR A 75 -5.88 -8.24 0.17
CA THR A 75 -5.93 -9.05 1.40
C THR A 75 -6.47 -8.23 2.59
N GLY A 76 -6.08 -6.97 2.70
CA GLY A 76 -6.59 -6.03 3.70
C GLY A 76 -8.09 -5.80 3.55
N ASP A 77 -8.56 -5.53 2.34
CA ASP A 77 -9.99 -5.33 2.04
C ASP A 77 -10.81 -6.58 2.37
N ALA A 78 -10.33 -7.78 2.02
CA ALA A 78 -10.97 -9.03 2.37
C ALA A 78 -11.02 -9.24 3.90
N THR A 79 -9.91 -8.95 4.59
CA THR A 79 -9.82 -9.05 6.05
C THR A 79 -10.81 -8.11 6.73
N VAL A 80 -10.83 -6.82 6.35
CA VAL A 80 -11.76 -5.84 6.91
C VAL A 80 -13.21 -6.22 6.60
N SER A 81 -13.50 -6.67 5.38
CA SER A 81 -14.85 -7.12 5.00
C SER A 81 -15.34 -8.26 5.87
N THR A 82 -14.49 -9.27 6.14
CA THR A 82 -14.87 -10.39 7.03
C THR A 82 -15.05 -9.96 8.49
N VAL A 83 -14.20 -9.06 8.99
CA VAL A 83 -14.32 -8.51 10.34
C VAL A 83 -15.62 -7.72 10.50
N VAL A 84 -15.95 -6.85 9.53
CA VAL A 84 -17.20 -6.06 9.54
C VAL A 84 -18.41 -6.96 9.40
N ALA A 85 -18.38 -7.96 8.51
CA ALA A 85 -19.47 -8.92 8.38
C ALA A 85 -19.73 -9.67 9.69
N ARG A 86 -18.68 -10.04 10.44
CA ARG A 86 -18.80 -10.66 11.77
C ARG A 86 -19.42 -9.70 12.78
N SER A 87 -18.98 -8.44 12.82
CA SER A 87 -19.52 -7.45 13.78
C SER A 87 -20.98 -7.10 13.51
N GLU A 88 -21.40 -7.08 12.24
CA GLU A 88 -22.77 -6.77 11.82
C GLU A 88 -23.70 -8.01 11.81
N ASN A 89 -23.26 -9.16 12.31
CA ASN A 89 -23.98 -10.45 12.25
C ASN A 89 -24.39 -10.87 10.81
N GLN A 90 -23.62 -10.45 9.81
CA GLN A 90 -23.80 -10.79 8.39
C GLN A 90 -22.78 -11.84 7.89
N PHE A 91 -21.95 -12.38 8.76
CA PHE A 91 -20.96 -13.39 8.40
C PHE A 91 -21.59 -14.78 8.28
N ASN A 92 -21.43 -15.41 7.13
CA ASN A 92 -21.90 -16.77 6.88
C ASN A 92 -20.74 -17.76 7.10
N GLU A 93 -20.72 -18.41 8.28
CA GLU A 93 -19.68 -19.39 8.63
C GLU A 93 -19.74 -20.66 7.76
N ALA A 94 -20.94 -21.11 7.38
CA ALA A 94 -21.12 -22.30 6.54
C ALA A 94 -20.53 -22.11 5.13
N VAL A 95 -20.66 -20.90 4.56
CA VAL A 95 -20.00 -20.53 3.29
C VAL A 95 -18.49 -20.45 3.48
N PHE A 96 -18.03 -19.80 4.54
CA PHE A 96 -16.59 -19.61 4.79
C PHE A 96 -15.85 -20.93 5.02
N ASN A 97 -16.46 -21.87 5.73
CA ASN A 97 -15.90 -23.20 6.00
C ASN A 97 -16.04 -24.18 4.82
N GLY A 98 -16.74 -23.79 3.74
CA GLY A 98 -17.00 -24.65 2.58
C GLY A 98 -18.04 -25.75 2.82
N GLU A 99 -18.83 -25.65 3.89
CA GLU A 99 -19.83 -26.67 4.26
C GLU A 99 -21.07 -26.64 3.36
N MET A 100 -21.36 -25.48 2.75
CA MET A 100 -22.51 -25.31 1.84
C MET A 100 -22.31 -25.98 0.47
N ASP A 101 -21.06 -26.12 0.01
CA ASP A 101 -20.72 -26.80 -1.24
C ASP A 101 -20.70 -28.33 -1.09
N ALA A 102 -20.57 -28.84 0.15
CA ALA A 102 -20.57 -30.27 0.45
C ALA A 102 -21.98 -30.91 0.45
N GLN A 103 -23.06 -30.12 0.40
CA GLN A 103 -24.45 -30.60 0.40
C GLN A 103 -25.09 -30.67 -1.00
N ILE A 104 -24.39 -30.22 -2.04
CA ILE A 104 -24.88 -30.17 -3.44
C ILE A 104 -24.17 -31.17 -4.38
N GLY A 105 -23.33 -32.07 -3.83
CA GLY A 105 -22.77 -33.24 -4.53
C GLY A 105 -23.40 -34.54 -4.03
#